data_AF-A0A1Q8ZCR8-F1
#
_entry.id   AF-A0A1Q8ZCR8-F1
#
_cell.length_a   1.000
_cell.length_b   1.000
_cell.length_c   1.000
_cell.angle_alpha   90.00
_cell.angle_beta   90.00
_cell.angle_gamma   90.00
#
_symmetry.space_group_name_H-M   'P 1'
#
loop_
_entity.id
_entity.type
_entity.pdbx_description
1 polymer ?
#
loop_
_entity_poly.entity_id
_entity_poly.type
_entity_poly.pdbx_seq_one_letter_code
_entity_poly.pdbx_strand_id
1 'polypeptide(L)'
;MAAKTDLTWQELQDELPANSITVSGGKVVIDVGVLTGDTVDALTDTGVLEFLYKIREAAGLAQETVNETQVDGEKLDSFPGFTFSPVIDGYVEVSQTSSFKLPVNTAVIVGPNI
;
A
#
# COMPACT_ATOMS: atom_id res chain seq x y z
N MET A 1 -14.21 18.84 7.87
CA MET A 1 -13.36 18.00 8.75
C MET A 1 -11.92 18.28 8.34
N ALA A 2 -10.89 17.76 9.03
CA ALA A 2 -9.53 17.93 8.50
C ALA A 2 -9.38 17.02 7.27
N ALA A 3 -8.96 17.56 6.12
CA ALA A 3 -8.72 16.75 4.93
C ALA A 3 -7.68 15.68 5.26
N LYS A 4 -7.99 14.42 4.96
CA LYS A 4 -7.07 13.30 5.20
C LYS A 4 -5.86 13.47 4.28
N THR A 5 -4.66 13.36 4.83
CA THR A 5 -3.41 13.55 4.07
C THR A 5 -2.62 12.27 3.83
N ASP A 6 -3.01 11.20 4.54
CA ASP A 6 -2.35 9.90 4.45
C ASP A 6 -3.26 8.79 4.97
N LEU A 7 -2.94 7.56 4.57
CA LEU A 7 -3.48 6.34 5.16
C LEU A 7 -2.84 6.10 6.54
N THR A 8 -3.62 5.51 7.43
CA THR A 8 -3.14 5.00 8.71
C THR A 8 -2.68 3.55 8.54
N TRP A 9 -1.79 3.08 9.42
CA TRP A 9 -1.37 1.68 9.47
C TRP A 9 -2.54 0.71 9.70
N GLN A 10 -3.59 1.15 10.40
CA GLN A 10 -4.77 0.33 10.62
C GLN A 10 -5.57 0.17 9.32
N GLU A 11 -5.83 1.26 8.60
CA GLU A 11 -6.53 1.21 7.30
C GLU A 11 -5.77 0.32 6.29
N LEU A 12 -4.43 0.34 6.31
CA LEU A 12 -3.64 -0.58 5.49
C LEU A 12 -3.75 -2.04 5.96
N GLN A 13 -3.70 -2.28 7.28
CA GLN A 13 -3.83 -3.63 7.85
C GLN A 13 -5.21 -4.25 7.59
N ASP A 14 -6.26 -3.43 7.52
CA ASP A 14 -7.63 -3.92 7.28
C ASP A 14 -7.78 -4.56 5.89
N GLU A 15 -6.92 -4.19 4.92
CA GLU A 15 -6.87 -4.76 3.57
C GLU A 15 -5.83 -5.90 3.42
N LEU A 16 -5.16 -6.29 4.50
CA LEU A 16 -4.12 -7.32 4.52
C LEU A 16 -4.55 -8.54 5.35
N PRO A 17 -3.94 -9.72 5.14
CA PRO A 17 -4.11 -10.85 6.05
C PRO A 17 -3.86 -10.44 7.51
N ALA A 18 -4.65 -11.00 8.43
CA ALA A 18 -4.54 -10.68 9.84
C ALA A 18 -3.11 -10.89 10.37
N ASN A 19 -2.60 -9.93 11.15
CA ASN A 19 -1.24 -9.89 11.70
C ASN A 19 -0.11 -9.68 10.67
N SER A 20 -0.40 -9.31 9.42
CA SER A 20 0.64 -8.91 8.46
C SER A 20 1.44 -7.69 8.94
N ILE A 21 0.79 -6.79 9.68
CA ILE A 21 1.36 -5.60 10.31
C ILE A 21 1.09 -5.68 11.80
N THR A 22 2.15 -5.57 12.60
CA THR A 22 2.05 -5.59 14.07
C THR A 22 2.92 -4.50 14.67
N VAL A 23 2.64 -4.15 15.94
CA VAL A 23 3.53 -3.29 16.73
C VAL A 23 4.32 -4.16 17.69
N SER A 24 5.64 -4.20 17.53
CA SER A 24 6.55 -4.93 18.40
C SER A 24 7.75 -4.08 18.78
N GLY A 25 8.03 -3.98 20.08
CA GLY A 25 9.13 -3.15 20.60
C GLY A 25 9.04 -1.67 20.22
N GLY A 26 7.82 -1.13 20.07
CA GLY A 26 7.59 0.26 19.64
C GLY A 26 7.85 0.51 18.15
N LYS A 27 7.99 -0.54 17.33
CA LYS A 27 8.20 -0.46 15.89
C LYS A 27 7.02 -1.11 15.17
N VAL A 28 6.67 -0.55 14.02
CA VAL A 28 5.81 -1.25 13.05
C VAL A 28 6.66 -2.34 12.41
N VAL A 29 6.17 -3.57 12.47
CA VAL A 29 6.80 -4.76 11.89
C VAL A 29 5.85 -5.33 10.86
N ILE A 30 6.37 -5.59 9.66
CA ILE A 30 5.63 -6.27 8.59
C ILE A 30 6.15 -7.70 8.50
N ASP A 31 5.26 -8.66 8.68
CA ASP A 31 5.55 -10.08 8.50
C ASP A 31 5.35 -10.44 7.02
N VAL A 32 6.46 -10.57 6.29
CA VAL A 32 6.45 -10.88 4.86
C VAL A 32 5.89 -12.28 4.61
N GLY A 33 6.12 -13.25 5.51
CA GLY A 33 5.61 -14.61 5.35
C GLY A 33 4.09 -14.66 5.50
N VAL A 34 3.53 -13.92 6.46
CA VAL A 34 2.06 -13.80 6.61
C VAL A 34 1.44 -13.08 5.40
N LEU A 35 2.09 -12.03 4.91
CA LEU A 35 1.59 -11.23 3.79
C LEU A 35 1.64 -11.98 2.45
N THR A 36 2.73 -12.69 2.18
CA THR A 36 2.90 -13.48 0.95
C THR A 36 2.18 -14.83 1.04
N GLY A 37 2.04 -15.39 2.24
CA GLY A 37 1.62 -16.78 2.46
C GLY A 37 2.78 -17.76 2.34
N ASP A 38 4.00 -17.27 2.09
CA ASP A 38 5.20 -18.09 1.95
C ASP A 38 5.89 -18.32 3.30
N THR A 39 6.65 -19.41 3.37
CA THR A 39 7.60 -19.62 4.46
C THR A 39 8.87 -18.85 4.14
N VAL A 40 9.07 -17.74 4.82
CA VAL A 40 10.30 -16.93 4.73
C VAL A 40 11.13 -17.22 5.98
N ASP A 41 12.22 -17.96 5.83
CA ASP A 41 13.12 -18.33 6.94
C ASP A 41 14.49 -17.62 6.83
N ALA A 42 14.78 -17.01 5.69
CA ALA A 42 15.99 -16.22 5.46
C ALA A 42 15.74 -14.99 4.57
N LEU A 43 16.57 -13.94 4.75
CA LEU A 43 16.56 -12.75 3.88
C LEU A 43 17.03 -13.02 2.45
N THR A 44 17.47 -14.24 2.16
CA THR A 44 17.86 -14.70 0.83
C THR A 44 16.68 -15.23 0.03
N ASP A 45 15.53 -15.42 0.66
CA ASP A 45 14.35 -15.98 0.00
C ASP A 45 13.79 -14.98 -1.02
N THR A 46 13.44 -15.50 -2.20
CA THR A 46 12.85 -14.68 -3.25
C THR A 46 11.40 -14.37 -2.92
N GLY A 47 11.06 -13.09 -2.79
CA GLY A 47 9.67 -12.65 -2.54
C GLY A 47 9.46 -11.14 -2.59
N VAL A 48 10.51 -10.36 -2.87
CA VAL A 48 10.45 -8.89 -2.82
C VAL A 48 9.43 -8.31 -3.80
N LEU A 49 9.30 -8.90 -4.99
CA LEU A 49 8.33 -8.43 -5.99
C LEU A 49 6.90 -8.65 -5.50
N GLU A 50 6.61 -9.83 -4.97
CA GLU A 50 5.28 -10.16 -4.43
C GLU A 50 4.95 -9.29 -3.20
N PHE A 51 5.91 -9.13 -2.29
CA PHE A 51 5.78 -8.23 -1.15
C PHE A 51 5.41 -6.80 -1.57
N LEU A 52 6.15 -6.23 -2.53
CA LEU A 52 5.89 -4.88 -3.02
C LEU A 52 4.55 -4.78 -3.76
N TYR A 53 4.17 -5.79 -4.54
CA TYR A 53 2.89 -5.84 -5.23
C TYR A 53 1.74 -5.84 -4.21
N LYS A 54 1.75 -6.76 -3.25
CA LYS A 54 0.67 -6.92 -2.26
C LYS A 54 0.51 -5.71 -1.35
N ILE A 55 1.61 -5.08 -0.91
CA ILE A 55 1.54 -3.83 -0.13
C ILE A 55 0.92 -2.68 -0.95
N ARG A 56 1.27 -2.57 -2.24
CA ARG A 56 0.72 -1.52 -3.12
C ARG A 56 -0.76 -1.75 -3.44
N GLU A 57 -1.14 -3.01 -3.62
CA GLU A 57 -2.54 -3.41 -3.80
C GLU A 57 -3.37 -3.07 -2.57
N ALA A 58 -2.92 -3.47 -1.38
CA ALA A 58 -3.60 -3.13 -0.14
C ALA A 58 -3.69 -1.61 0.09
N ALA A 59 -2.65 -0.83 -0.26
CA ALA A 59 -2.71 0.62 -0.15
C ALA A 59 -3.72 1.26 -1.12
N GLY A 60 -3.86 0.72 -2.33
CA GLY A 60 -4.89 1.14 -3.28
C GLY A 60 -6.30 0.85 -2.77
N LEU A 61 -6.54 -0.37 -2.29
CA LEU A 61 -7.83 -0.77 -1.72
C LEU A 61 -8.19 0.06 -0.48
N ALA A 62 -7.23 0.28 0.43
CA ALA A 62 -7.44 1.09 1.62
C ALA A 62 -7.79 2.53 1.26
N GLN A 63 -7.15 3.07 0.22
CA GLN A 63 -7.49 4.39 -0.31
C GLN A 63 -8.92 4.44 -0.85
N GLU A 64 -9.34 3.43 -1.62
CA GLU A 64 -10.71 3.32 -2.13
C GLU A 64 -11.71 3.28 -0.97
N THR A 65 -11.55 2.36 -0.01
CA THR A 65 -12.39 2.21 1.18
C THR A 65 -12.50 3.52 1.97
N VAL A 66 -11.39 4.20 2.21
CA VAL A 66 -11.38 5.50 2.89
C VAL A 66 -12.15 6.54 2.09
N ASN A 67 -11.90 6.64 0.78
CA ASN A 67 -12.48 7.64 -0.10
C ASN A 67 -14.00 7.52 -0.25
N GLU A 68 -14.60 6.35 0.00
CA GLU A 68 -16.06 6.17 0.04
C GLU A 68 -16.74 7.06 1.09
N THR A 69 -16.02 7.41 2.15
CA THR A 69 -16.55 8.22 3.26
C THR A 69 -16.18 9.71 3.18
N GLN A 70 -15.34 10.10 2.21
CA GLN A 70 -14.84 11.47 2.06
C GLN A 70 -15.66 12.29 1.05
N VAL A 71 -15.75 13.60 1.29
CA VAL A 71 -16.36 14.53 0.32
C VAL A 71 -15.44 14.75 -0.89
N ASP A 72 -16.01 15.12 -2.02
CA ASP A 72 -15.24 15.47 -3.21
C ASP A 72 -14.30 16.66 -2.92
N GLY A 73 -13.01 16.51 -3.24
CA GLY A 73 -11.94 17.45 -2.86
C GLY A 73 -11.22 17.12 -1.54
N GLU A 74 -11.70 16.14 -0.76
CA GLU A 74 -10.97 15.59 0.40
C GLU A 74 -10.46 14.16 0.16
N LYS A 75 -10.72 13.61 -1.03
CA LYS A 75 -10.28 12.27 -1.44
C LYS A 75 -8.77 12.22 -1.68
N LEU A 76 -8.16 11.12 -1.26
CA LEU A 76 -6.77 10.78 -1.51
C LEU A 76 -6.58 10.31 -2.96
N ASP A 77 -5.42 10.62 -3.55
CA ASP A 77 -5.01 10.17 -4.91
C ASP A 77 -3.54 9.71 -4.95
N SER A 78 -3.07 9.09 -3.86
CA SER A 78 -1.68 8.63 -3.72
C SER A 78 -1.46 7.26 -4.38
N PHE A 79 -2.48 6.40 -4.31
CA PHE A 79 -2.47 5.02 -4.81
C PHE A 79 -3.63 4.78 -5.79
N PRO A 80 -3.56 5.31 -7.02
CA PRO A 80 -4.59 5.03 -8.02
C PRO A 80 -4.60 3.54 -8.38
N GLY A 81 -5.73 3.08 -8.91
CA GLY A 81 -5.92 1.69 -9.31
C GLY A 81 -4.89 1.23 -10.35
N PHE A 82 -4.60 -0.08 -10.31
CA PHE A 82 -3.72 -0.71 -11.27
C PHE A 82 -4.29 -0.67 -12.69
N THR A 83 -3.41 -0.52 -13.68
CA THR A 83 -3.72 -0.81 -15.07
C THR A 83 -3.15 -2.19 -15.41
N PHE A 84 -3.95 -2.97 -16.15
CA PHE A 84 -3.63 -4.35 -16.53
C PHE A 84 -3.56 -4.46 -18.04
N SER A 85 -2.51 -5.11 -18.55
CA SER A 85 -2.46 -5.52 -19.96
C SER A 85 -3.46 -6.66 -20.24
N PRO A 86 -3.74 -6.96 -21.52
CA PRO A 86 -4.33 -8.25 -21.89
C PRO A 86 -3.46 -9.41 -21.35
N VAL A 87 -4.10 -10.54 -21.08
CA VAL A 87 -3.42 -11.76 -20.61
C VAL A 87 -2.55 -12.33 -21.73
N ILE A 88 -1.27 -12.56 -21.43
CA ILE A 88 -0.29 -13.22 -22.30
C ILE A 88 0.38 -14.32 -21.48
N ASP A 89 0.32 -15.56 -21.96
CA ASP A 89 0.91 -16.75 -21.31
C ASP A 89 0.48 -16.97 -19.84
N GLY A 90 -0.75 -16.56 -19.50
CA GLY A 90 -1.29 -16.67 -18.14
C GLY A 90 -0.86 -15.55 -17.19
N TYR A 91 -0.12 -14.56 -17.69
CA TYR A 91 0.33 -13.39 -16.94
C TYR A 91 -0.28 -12.10 -17.51
N VAL A 92 -0.34 -11.07 -16.67
CA VAL A 92 -0.67 -9.70 -17.06
C VAL A 92 0.48 -8.80 -16.64
N GLU A 93 0.82 -7.82 -17.47
CA GLU A 93 1.65 -6.71 -17.05
C GLU A 93 0.79 -5.76 -16.22
N VAL A 94 1.30 -5.38 -15.06
CA VAL A 94 0.62 -4.49 -14.12
C VAL A 94 1.43 -3.20 -13.97
N SER A 95 0.75 -2.07 -14.12
CA SER A 95 1.34 -0.75 -13.92
C SER A 95 0.54 0.07 -12.91
N GLN A 96 1.24 0.84 -12.07
CA GLN A 96 0.64 1.79 -11.14
C GLN A 96 1.52 3.02 -11.03
N THR A 97 0.92 4.19 -11.24
CA THR A 97 1.58 5.47 -11.08
C THR A 97 1.25 6.02 -9.71
N SER A 98 2.23 6.13 -8.81
CA SER A 98 2.04 6.78 -7.52
C SER A 98 2.55 8.23 -7.57
N SER A 99 1.82 9.13 -6.92
CA SER A 99 2.17 10.55 -6.81
C SER A 99 2.47 10.89 -5.35
N PHE A 100 3.49 11.72 -5.11
CA PHE A 100 3.93 12.12 -3.76
C PHE A 100 4.26 13.61 -3.73
N LYS A 101 3.97 14.30 -2.61
CA LYS A 101 4.47 15.66 -2.35
C LYS A 101 5.76 15.54 -1.54
N LEU A 102 6.87 15.96 -2.12
CA LEU A 102 8.19 15.98 -1.45
C LEU A 102 8.59 17.42 -1.08
N PRO A 103 8.84 17.72 0.21
CA PRO A 103 9.56 18.92 0.58
C PRO A 103 11.01 18.79 0.09
N VAL A 104 11.66 19.94 -0.17
CA VAL A 104 13.09 19.99 -0.55
C VAL A 104 13.98 19.31 0.50
N ASN A 105 13.50 19.22 1.75
CA ASN A 105 14.01 18.32 2.76
C ASN A 105 13.21 17.00 2.72
N THR A 106 13.84 15.91 2.30
CA THR A 106 13.23 14.58 2.07
C THR A 106 12.75 13.86 3.33
N ALA A 107 12.78 14.53 4.50
CA ALA A 107 12.42 13.93 5.79
C ALA A 107 10.90 13.67 5.98
N VAL A 108 10.02 14.32 5.20
CA VAL A 108 8.56 14.21 5.38
C VAL A 108 7.89 14.06 4.02
N ILE A 109 7.61 12.82 3.60
CA ILE A 109 6.83 12.55 2.39
C ILE A 109 5.36 12.45 2.78
N VAL A 110 4.47 13.11 2.05
CA VAL A 110 3.02 13.04 2.26
C VAL A 110 2.31 12.76 0.94
N GLY A 111 1.12 12.17 1.03
CA GLY A 111 0.23 12.00 -0.11
C GLY A 111 -0.18 13.34 -0.72
N PRO A 112 -0.33 13.44 -2.05
CA PRO A 112 -0.97 14.59 -2.65
C PRO A 112 -2.45 14.58 -2.28
N ASN A 113 -2.87 15.50 -1.42
CA ASN A 113 -4.29 15.87 -1.42
C ASN A 113 -4.61 16.56 -2.74
N ILE A 114 -5.73 16.14 -3.33
CA ILE A 114 -6.33 16.75 -4.52
C ILE A 114 -6.79 18.17 -4.17
#